data_AF-A0A2E4W7T0-F1
#
_entry.id   AF-A0A2E4W7T0-F1
#
_cell.length_a   1.000
_cell.length_b   1.000
_cell.length_c   1.000
_cell.angle_alpha   90.00
_cell.angle_beta   90.00
_cell.angle_gamma   90.00
#
_symmetry.space_group_name_H-M   'P 1'
#
loop_
_entity.id
_entity.type
_entity.pdbx_description
1 polymer ?
#
loop_
_entity_poly.entity_id
_entity_poly.type
_entity_poly.pdbx_seq_one_letter_code
_entity_poly.pdbx_strand_id
1 'polypeptide(L)'
;MKQFKQFLNEKDESAQDMKQLANDIETLLKRKFPNGNVYARFSNNLTESISVWVGLVGNTRELTSGIAGNDPLATGFTVFRDPKGFIIETRRSALSVNPEEGSYMAMGSVKIPFRKTRGDEKKILKALERWADRTIAVVRDEEANIYNRANYSDKYFKF
;
A
#
# COMPACT_ATOMS: atom_id res chain seq x y z
N MET A 1 -22.62 -7.97 34.48
CA MET A 1 -22.09 -6.67 34.02
C MET A 1 -20.57 -6.76 33.99
N LYS A 2 -19.93 -6.56 32.83
CA LYS A 2 -18.45 -6.44 32.78
C LYS A 2 -18.02 -5.22 33.59
N GLN A 3 -16.98 -5.32 34.41
CA GLN A 3 -16.47 -4.19 35.18
C GLN A 3 -15.77 -3.20 34.24
N PHE A 4 -15.95 -1.89 34.45
CA PHE A 4 -15.38 -0.81 33.64
C PHE A 4 -13.86 -0.96 33.37
N LYS A 5 -13.11 -1.50 34.33
CA LYS A 5 -11.67 -1.81 34.17
C LYS A 5 -11.38 -2.85 33.09
N GLN A 6 -12.23 -3.86 32.93
CA GLN A 6 -12.07 -4.88 31.87
C GLN A 6 -12.29 -4.27 30.48
N PHE A 7 -13.21 -3.32 30.35
CA PHE A 7 -13.45 -2.63 29.08
C PHE A 7 -12.27 -1.75 28.64
N LEU A 8 -11.60 -1.08 29.59
CA LEU A 8 -10.41 -0.30 29.30
C LEU A 8 -9.25 -1.19 28.84
N ASN A 9 -9.00 -2.31 29.52
CA ASN A 9 -7.94 -3.25 29.15
C ASN A 9 -8.18 -3.88 27.76
N GLU A 10 -9.41 -4.32 27.46
CA GLU A 10 -9.76 -4.90 26.14
C GLU A 10 -9.52 -3.90 24.99
N LYS A 11 -9.74 -2.60 25.24
CA LYS A 11 -9.52 -1.54 24.25
C LYS A 11 -8.04 -1.25 24.03
N ASP A 12 -7.23 -1.26 25.10
CA ASP A 12 -5.80 -1.02 25.03
C ASP A 12 -5.05 -2.17 24.33
N GLU A 13 -5.44 -3.42 24.61
CA GLU A 13 -4.92 -4.61 23.90
C GLU A 13 -5.30 -4.54 22.40
N SER A 14 -6.53 -4.17 22.08
CA SER A 14 -6.98 -4.03 20.68
C SER A 14 -6.14 -3.04 19.88
N ALA A 15 -5.86 -1.88 20.47
CA ALA A 15 -5.06 -0.84 19.84
C ALA A 15 -3.59 -1.27 19.67
N GLN A 16 -3.06 -2.09 20.58
CA GLN A 16 -1.70 -2.60 20.50
C GLN A 16 -1.54 -3.60 19.36
N ASP A 17 -2.48 -4.53 19.19
CA ASP A 17 -2.49 -5.48 18.06
C ASP A 17 -2.48 -4.74 16.71
N MET A 18 -3.33 -3.71 16.58
CA MET A 18 -3.45 -2.94 15.34
C MET A 18 -2.17 -2.15 15.03
N LYS A 19 -1.48 -1.63 16.06
CA LYS A 19 -0.18 -0.98 15.89
C LYS A 19 0.89 -1.99 15.47
N GLN A 20 0.89 -3.18 16.07
CA GLN A 20 1.83 -4.23 15.69
C GLN A 20 1.62 -4.67 14.24
N LEU A 21 0.37 -4.94 13.85
CA LEU A 21 0.03 -5.28 12.47
C LEU A 21 0.44 -4.16 11.49
N ALA A 22 0.27 -2.88 11.86
CA ALA A 22 0.73 -1.77 11.03
C ALA A 22 2.27 -1.81 10.83
N ASN A 23 3.03 -2.02 11.90
CA ASN A 23 4.49 -2.15 11.83
C ASN A 23 4.94 -3.35 10.98
N ASP A 24 4.23 -4.48 11.09
CA ASP A 24 4.53 -5.68 10.32
C ASP A 24 4.26 -5.48 8.83
N ILE A 25 3.14 -4.81 8.49
CA ILE A 25 2.81 -4.41 7.11
C ILE A 25 3.88 -3.48 6.56
N GLU A 26 4.28 -2.45 7.31
CA GLU A 26 5.27 -1.47 6.86
C GLU A 26 6.64 -2.13 6.64
N THR A 27 7.08 -2.96 7.58
CA THR A 27 8.32 -3.75 7.48
C THR A 27 8.31 -4.64 6.23
N LEU A 28 7.22 -5.38 6.02
CA LEU A 28 7.06 -6.27 4.87
C LEU A 28 7.16 -5.51 3.55
N LEU A 29 6.46 -4.37 3.44
CA LEU A 29 6.41 -3.60 2.20
C LEU A 29 7.70 -2.82 1.97
N LYS A 30 8.35 -2.28 3.00
CA LYS A 30 9.68 -1.66 2.88
C LYS A 30 10.74 -2.65 2.43
N ARG A 31 10.65 -3.92 2.84
CA ARG A 31 11.55 -4.97 2.32
C ARG A 31 11.36 -5.20 0.82
N LYS A 32 10.12 -5.12 0.32
CA LYS A 32 9.79 -5.30 -1.11
C LYS A 32 10.07 -4.05 -1.95
N PHE A 33 9.94 -2.87 -1.35
CA PHE A 33 10.11 -1.56 -1.99
C PHE A 33 11.07 -0.69 -1.17
N PRO A 34 12.38 -1.05 -1.09
CA PRO A 34 13.33 -0.42 -0.18
C PRO A 34 13.57 1.06 -0.47
N ASN A 35 13.44 1.46 -1.74
CA ASN A 35 13.58 2.85 -2.17
C ASN A 35 12.23 3.57 -2.29
N GLY A 36 11.12 2.90 -1.98
CA GLY A 36 9.77 3.41 -2.15
C GLY A 36 9.27 4.33 -1.04
N ASN A 37 8.23 5.12 -1.33
CA ASN A 37 7.48 5.83 -0.30
C ASN A 37 6.44 4.86 0.29
N VAL A 38 6.79 4.23 1.39
CA VAL A 38 5.98 3.20 2.04
C VAL A 38 5.68 3.59 3.48
N TYR A 39 4.40 3.52 3.88
CA TYR A 39 4.00 3.65 5.27
C TYR A 39 2.73 2.85 5.57
N ALA A 40 2.58 2.41 6.82
CA ALA A 40 1.33 1.89 7.36
C ALA A 40 1.03 2.56 8.70
N ARG A 41 -0.09 3.28 8.79
CA ARG A 41 -0.43 4.10 9.96
C ARG A 41 -1.74 3.65 10.57
N PHE A 42 -1.67 3.24 11.83
CA PHE A 42 -2.86 3.01 12.65
C PHE A 42 -3.53 4.34 13.00
N SER A 43 -4.87 4.38 12.94
CA SER A 43 -5.70 5.47 13.43
C SER A 43 -6.91 4.91 14.16
N ASN A 44 -7.31 5.57 15.25
CA ASN A 44 -8.51 5.28 16.03
C ASN A 44 -9.47 6.48 16.11
N ASN A 45 -9.30 7.48 15.23
CA ASN A 45 -10.04 8.75 15.32
C ASN A 45 -11.55 8.59 15.06
N LEU A 46 -11.93 7.75 14.09
CA LEU A 46 -13.34 7.48 13.74
C LEU A 46 -13.63 5.98 13.75
N THR A 47 -12.72 5.19 13.21
CA THR A 47 -12.79 3.72 13.20
C THR A 47 -11.36 3.18 13.28
N GLU A 48 -11.13 2.18 14.12
CA GLU A 48 -9.83 1.50 14.22
C GLU A 48 -9.45 0.93 12.86
N SER A 49 -8.44 1.51 12.24
CA SER A 49 -8.00 1.16 10.91
C SER A 49 -6.52 1.43 10.70
N ILE A 50 -5.95 0.73 9.71
CA ILE A 50 -4.58 0.95 9.24
C ILE A 50 -4.67 1.48 7.82
N SER A 51 -4.16 2.70 7.60
CA SER A 51 -3.98 3.25 6.27
C SER A 51 -2.61 2.85 5.74
N VAL A 52 -2.56 2.18 4.59
CA VAL A 52 -1.31 1.71 3.97
C VAL A 52 -1.12 2.45 2.65
N TRP A 53 0.10 2.92 2.42
CA TRP A 53 0.52 3.56 1.18
C TRP A 53 1.79 2.91 0.65
N VAL A 54 1.84 2.70 -0.66
CA VAL A 54 3.00 2.21 -1.38
C VAL A 54 3.19 3.04 -2.63
N GLY A 55 4.38 3.63 -2.78
CA GLY A 55 4.89 4.28 -3.99
C GLY A 55 6.29 3.77 -4.33
N LEU A 56 6.68 3.82 -5.61
CA LEU A 56 8.01 3.40 -6.06
C LEU A 56 9.09 4.43 -5.70
N VAL A 57 8.75 5.72 -5.70
CA VAL A 57 9.68 6.84 -5.60
C VAL A 57 9.63 7.42 -4.19
N GLY A 58 10.59 7.02 -3.36
CA GLY A 58 10.70 7.50 -1.97
C GLY A 58 11.07 8.97 -1.83
N ASN A 59 11.75 9.56 -2.84
CA ASN A 59 12.11 10.96 -2.83
C ASN A 59 11.03 11.79 -3.52
N THR A 60 10.19 12.46 -2.73
CA THR A 60 9.09 13.27 -3.27
C THR A 60 9.56 14.38 -4.21
N ARG A 61 10.81 14.85 -4.12
CA ARG A 61 11.36 15.87 -5.04
C ARG A 61 11.52 15.36 -6.48
N GLU A 62 11.63 14.05 -6.68
CA GLU A 62 11.68 13.42 -8.00
C GLU A 62 10.28 13.19 -8.59
N LEU A 63 9.22 13.44 -7.80
CA LEU A 63 7.84 13.39 -8.28
C LEU A 63 7.42 14.73 -8.88
N THR A 64 6.55 14.67 -9.88
CA THR A 64 5.95 15.86 -10.47
C THR A 64 5.35 16.74 -9.39
N SER A 65 5.80 18.00 -9.34
CA SER A 65 5.38 19.01 -8.35
C SER A 65 5.62 18.65 -6.88
N GLY A 66 6.44 17.65 -6.57
CA GLY A 66 6.68 17.24 -5.18
C GLY A 66 5.56 16.42 -4.54
N ILE A 67 4.56 15.97 -5.32
CA ILE A 67 3.32 15.39 -4.81
C ILE A 67 3.41 13.86 -4.82
N ALA A 68 3.30 13.23 -3.64
CA ALA A 68 3.34 11.76 -3.48
C ALA A 68 2.28 11.03 -4.32
N GLY A 69 1.13 11.66 -4.58
CA GLY A 69 0.08 11.11 -5.43
C GLY A 69 0.44 10.99 -6.91
N ASN A 70 1.51 11.66 -7.36
CA ASN A 70 2.02 11.59 -8.73
C ASN A 70 3.08 10.48 -8.89
N ASP A 71 3.27 9.65 -7.87
CA ASP A 71 4.09 8.43 -7.99
C ASP A 71 3.49 7.51 -9.06
N PRO A 72 4.31 6.94 -9.97
CA PRO A 72 3.81 6.05 -11.00
C PRO A 72 3.06 4.85 -10.42
N LEU A 73 3.41 4.40 -9.22
CA LEU A 73 2.68 3.39 -8.45
C LEU A 73 2.02 4.04 -7.22
N ALA A 74 0.94 4.78 -7.42
CA ALA A 74 0.17 5.38 -6.33
C ALA A 74 -0.82 4.35 -5.72
N THR A 75 -0.38 3.41 -4.87
CA THR A 75 -1.27 2.38 -4.28
C THR A 75 -1.64 2.67 -2.82
N GLY A 76 -2.94 2.51 -2.50
CA GLY A 76 -3.44 2.65 -1.14
C GLY A 76 -4.32 1.49 -0.69
N PHE A 77 -4.12 1.02 0.54
CA PHE A 77 -4.99 0.05 1.21
C PHE A 77 -5.57 0.60 2.51
N THR A 78 -6.64 -0.03 2.97
CA THR A 78 -7.14 0.16 4.32
C THR A 78 -7.42 -1.19 4.94
N VAL A 79 -6.89 -1.40 6.15
CA VAL A 79 -7.16 -2.57 6.98
C VAL A 79 -8.09 -2.15 8.11
N PHE A 80 -9.18 -2.88 8.29
CA PHE A 80 -10.14 -2.69 9.36
C PHE A 80 -10.19 -3.93 10.23
N ARG A 81 -10.57 -3.74 11.49
CA ARG A 81 -10.95 -4.85 12.36
C ARG A 81 -12.36 -5.34 12.00
N ASP A 82 -12.55 -6.65 11.98
CA ASP A 82 -13.81 -7.35 11.73
C ASP A 82 -14.03 -8.35 12.87
N PRO A 83 -15.28 -8.70 13.24
CA PRO A 83 -15.53 -9.67 14.30
C PRO A 83 -14.85 -11.04 14.07
N LYS A 84 -14.47 -11.37 12.82
CA LYS A 84 -13.79 -12.61 12.43
C LYS A 84 -12.29 -12.39 12.10
N GLY A 85 -11.70 -11.28 12.53
CA GLY A 85 -10.29 -10.94 12.31
C GLY A 85 -10.12 -9.56 11.69
N PHE A 86 -9.57 -9.52 10.47
CA PHE A 86 -9.28 -8.29 9.75
C PHE A 86 -9.85 -8.34 8.34
N ILE A 87 -10.13 -7.17 7.77
CA ILE A 87 -10.47 -6.99 6.36
C ILE A 87 -9.49 -5.99 5.77
N ILE A 88 -8.89 -6.34 4.64
CA ILE A 88 -8.10 -5.41 3.83
C ILE A 88 -8.82 -5.10 2.52
N GLU A 89 -8.87 -3.81 2.20
CA GLU A 89 -9.48 -3.26 1.00
C GLU A 89 -8.49 -2.35 0.27
N THR A 90 -8.53 -2.35 -1.06
CA THR A 90 -7.73 -1.46 -1.89
C THR A 90 -8.54 -0.24 -2.28
N ARG A 91 -7.96 0.95 -2.15
CA ARG A 91 -8.56 2.20 -2.63
C ARG A 91 -8.22 2.45 -4.10
N ARG A 92 -6.95 2.28 -4.45
CA ARG A 92 -6.40 2.38 -5.80
C ARG A 92 -5.18 1.47 -5.91
N SER A 93 -5.02 0.78 -7.04
CA SER A 93 -3.82 0.01 -7.36
C SER A 93 -3.67 -0.15 -8.87
N ALA A 94 -2.80 0.68 -9.44
CA ALA A 94 -2.41 0.63 -10.84
C ALA A 94 -1.01 1.22 -10.98
N LEU A 95 -0.31 0.79 -12.02
CA LEU A 95 0.92 1.40 -12.49
C LEU A 95 0.59 2.37 -13.63
N SER A 96 1.08 3.59 -13.52
CA SER A 96 0.97 4.62 -14.55
C SER A 96 1.94 4.33 -15.69
N VAL A 97 1.42 4.21 -16.90
CA VAL A 97 2.22 3.92 -18.11
C VAL A 97 1.97 4.98 -19.18
N ASN A 98 2.83 5.04 -20.19
CA ASN A 98 2.57 5.90 -21.34
C ASN A 98 1.24 5.50 -22.00
N PRO A 99 0.49 6.47 -22.53
CA PRO A 99 -0.76 6.16 -23.21
C PRO A 99 -0.49 5.35 -24.48
N GLU A 100 -1.46 4.53 -24.88
CA GLU A 100 -1.39 3.81 -26.15
C GLU A 100 -1.30 4.78 -27.35
N GLU A 101 -0.68 4.35 -28.44
CA GLU A 101 -0.56 5.15 -29.65
C GLU A 101 -1.95 5.60 -30.16
N GLY A 102 -2.08 6.89 -30.48
CA GLY A 102 -3.35 7.49 -30.91
C GLY A 102 -4.33 7.84 -29.78
N SER A 103 -3.97 7.59 -28.51
CA SER A 103 -4.77 8.01 -27.36
C SER A 103 -4.69 9.53 -27.14
N TYR A 104 -5.84 10.15 -26.81
CA TYR A 104 -5.91 11.54 -26.37
C TYR A 104 -5.60 11.74 -24.87
N MET A 105 -5.36 10.64 -24.14
CA MET A 105 -5.10 10.68 -22.71
C MET A 105 -3.64 11.04 -22.43
N ALA A 106 -3.41 11.79 -21.35
CA ALA A 106 -2.05 12.11 -20.91
C ALA A 106 -1.26 10.89 -20.41
N MET A 107 -1.95 9.84 -19.95
CA MET A 107 -1.35 8.62 -19.41
C MET A 107 -2.31 7.43 -19.52
N GLY A 108 -1.74 6.22 -19.60
CA GLY A 108 -2.44 4.95 -19.45
C GLY A 108 -2.27 4.39 -18.03
N SER A 109 -2.89 3.22 -17.79
CA SER A 109 -2.73 2.52 -16.51
C SER A 109 -2.76 1.00 -16.68
N VAL A 110 -1.78 0.31 -16.10
CA VAL A 110 -1.82 -1.15 -15.95
C VAL A 110 -2.39 -1.48 -14.57
N LYS A 111 -3.55 -2.13 -14.56
CA LYS A 111 -4.25 -2.50 -13.32
C LYS A 111 -3.49 -3.61 -12.60
N ILE A 112 -3.22 -3.41 -11.30
CA ILE A 112 -2.64 -4.46 -10.45
C ILE A 112 -3.75 -5.03 -9.57
N PRO A 113 -4.24 -6.25 -9.85
CA PRO A 113 -5.44 -6.76 -9.19
C PRO A 113 -5.18 -7.15 -7.74
N PHE A 114 -5.97 -6.55 -6.85
CA PHE A 114 -6.10 -6.96 -5.46
C PHE A 114 -7.55 -7.32 -5.16
N ARG A 115 -7.76 -8.47 -4.51
CA ARG A 115 -9.09 -8.86 -4.03
C ARG A 115 -9.20 -8.53 -2.56
N LYS A 116 -10.31 -7.89 -2.17
CA LYS A 116 -10.69 -7.71 -0.76
C LYS A 116 -10.50 -9.04 -0.03
N THR A 117 -9.74 -9.01 1.05
CA THR A 117 -9.36 -10.23 1.79
C THR A 117 -9.76 -10.09 3.24
N ARG A 118 -10.38 -11.15 3.79
CA ARG A 118 -10.75 -11.26 5.20
C ARG A 118 -10.02 -12.44 5.86
N GLY A 119 -9.51 -12.25 7.07
CA GLY A 119 -8.98 -13.31 7.92
C GLY A 119 -8.02 -12.78 8.99
N ASP A 120 -7.17 -13.66 9.51
CA ASP A 120 -6.16 -13.32 10.50
C ASP A 120 -5.01 -12.47 9.93
N GLU A 121 -4.15 -11.98 10.82
CA GLU A 121 -2.98 -11.15 10.47
C GLU A 121 -2.08 -11.83 9.42
N LYS A 122 -1.83 -13.12 9.58
CA LYS A 122 -1.02 -13.92 8.65
C LYS A 122 -1.61 -13.91 7.24
N LYS A 123 -2.92 -14.01 7.11
CA LYS A 123 -3.60 -13.95 5.81
C LYS A 123 -3.55 -12.55 5.21
N ILE A 124 -3.65 -11.49 6.01
CA ILE A 124 -3.49 -10.11 5.54
C ILE A 124 -2.07 -9.87 5.01
N LEU A 125 -1.05 -10.22 5.79
CA LEU A 125 0.36 -10.11 5.40
C LEU A 125 0.66 -10.89 4.12
N LYS A 126 0.16 -12.14 4.02
CA LYS A 126 0.33 -12.97 2.82
C LYS A 126 -0.39 -12.40 1.59
N ALA A 127 -1.55 -11.75 1.77
CA ALA A 127 -2.25 -11.11 0.67
C ALA A 127 -1.46 -9.90 0.14
N LEU A 128 -0.89 -9.10 1.04
CA LEU A 128 -0.02 -7.97 0.70
C LEU A 128 1.29 -8.41 0.06
N GLU A 129 1.92 -9.47 0.56
CA GLU A 129 3.14 -10.04 -0.04
C GLU A 129 2.90 -10.48 -1.48
N ARG A 130 1.84 -11.26 -1.71
CA ARG A 130 1.45 -11.69 -3.07
C ARG A 130 1.08 -10.54 -3.98
N TRP A 131 0.57 -9.44 -3.43
CA TRP A 131 0.32 -8.24 -4.21
C TRP A 131 1.64 -7.57 -4.58
N ALA A 132 2.54 -7.38 -3.61
CA ALA A 132 3.85 -6.78 -3.83
C ALA A 132 4.68 -7.55 -4.87
N ASP A 133 4.69 -8.88 -4.80
CA ASP A 133 5.38 -9.73 -5.79
C ASP A 133 4.83 -9.54 -7.20
N ARG A 134 3.50 -9.46 -7.34
CA ARG A 134 2.84 -9.18 -8.62
C ARG A 134 3.11 -7.76 -9.12
N THR A 135 3.11 -6.78 -8.22
CA THR A 135 3.47 -5.40 -8.53
C THR A 135 4.89 -5.32 -9.06
N ILE A 136 5.85 -5.98 -8.41
CA ILE A 136 7.25 -6.01 -8.85
C ILE A 136 7.35 -6.63 -10.27
N ALA A 137 6.64 -7.72 -10.53
CA ALA A 137 6.61 -8.32 -11.86
C ALA A 137 6.07 -7.33 -12.92
N VAL A 138 4.93 -6.70 -12.66
CA VAL A 138 4.33 -5.69 -13.56
C VAL A 138 5.28 -4.51 -13.77
N VAL A 139 5.94 -4.02 -12.72
CA VAL A 139 6.89 -2.90 -12.85
C VAL A 139 8.10 -3.28 -13.69
N ARG A 140 8.59 -4.52 -13.60
CA ARG A 140 9.68 -5.03 -14.44
C ARG A 140 9.25 -5.17 -15.89
N ASP A 141 8.07 -5.74 -16.13
CA ASP A 141 7.53 -5.96 -17.48
C ASP A 141 7.27 -4.63 -18.20
N GLU A 142 6.82 -3.61 -17.46
CA GLU A 142 6.49 -2.28 -17.99
C GLU A 142 7.60 -1.25 -17.80
N GLU A 143 8.81 -1.60 -17.31
CA GLU A 143 9.79 -0.61 -16.82
C GLU A 143 10.07 0.51 -17.85
N ALA A 144 10.23 0.14 -19.12
CA ALA A 144 10.48 1.08 -20.22
C ALA A 144 9.25 1.93 -20.60
N ASN A 145 8.05 1.46 -20.28
CA ASN A 145 6.77 2.08 -20.61
C ASN A 145 6.16 2.87 -19.44
N ILE A 146 6.81 2.90 -18.27
CA ILE A 146 6.34 3.68 -17.13
C ILE A 146 6.24 5.16 -17.51
N TYR A 147 5.12 5.78 -17.14
CA TYR A 147 4.87 7.18 -17.44
C TYR A 147 5.95 8.05 -16.80
N ASN A 148 6.57 8.95 -17.58
CA ASN A 148 7.68 9.80 -17.15
C ASN A 148 8.90 9.03 -16.57
N ARG A 149 9.14 7.78 -16.99
CA ARG A 149 10.25 6.93 -16.49
C ARG A 149 11.61 7.63 -16.43
N ALA A 150 11.91 8.49 -17.39
CA ALA A 150 13.18 9.23 -17.48
C ALA A 150 13.39 10.25 -16.34
N ASN A 151 12.34 10.64 -15.62
CA ASN A 151 12.42 11.60 -14.52
C ASN A 151 12.82 10.94 -13.19
N TYR A 152 12.91 9.61 -13.13
CA TYR A 152 13.13 8.86 -11.91
C TYR A 152 14.48 8.14 -11.94
N SER A 153 15.18 8.13 -10.81
CA SER A 153 16.40 7.34 -10.65
C SER A 153 16.14 5.82 -10.79
N ASP A 154 17.05 5.11 -11.46
CA ASP A 154 16.96 3.66 -11.67
C ASP A 154 16.87 2.84 -10.38
N LYS A 155 17.36 3.37 -9.25
CA LYS A 155 17.31 2.70 -7.94
C LYS A 155 15.89 2.32 -7.52
N TYR A 156 14.87 3.07 -7.96
CA TYR A 156 13.47 2.80 -7.61
C TYR A 156 12.88 1.57 -8.29
N PHE A 157 13.56 1.06 -9.32
CA PHE A 157 13.13 -0.09 -10.12
C PHE A 157 14.03 -1.32 -9.87
N LYS A 158 14.94 -1.24 -8.89
CA LYS A 158 15.75 -2.37 -8.41
C LYS A 158 15.16 -2.87 -7.09
N PHE A 159 14.62 -4.10 -7.13
CA PHE A 159 13.93 -4.78 -6.02
C PHE A 159 14.72 -6.01 -5.58
#